data_AF-A0A354FQC9-F1
#
_entry.id   AF-A0A354FQC9-F1
#
_cell.length_a   1.000
_cell.length_b   1.000
_cell.length_c   1.000
_cell.angle_alpha   90.00
_cell.angle_beta   90.00
_cell.angle_gamma   90.00
#
_symmetry.space_group_name_H-M   'P 1'
#
loop_
_entity.id
_entity.type
_entity.pdbx_description
1 polymer ?
#
loop_
_entity_poly.entity_id
_entity_poly.type
_entity_poly.pdbx_seq_one_letter_code
_entity_poly.pdbx_strand_id
1 'polypeptide(L)'
;MALDLTSFFKDPDWFHRFDEHVLAQGKKLSSPRFLSALNLEKVDDGYLLTGSCDDHDVEINLWPESDSRWEFDSSCTCEFGSFCPHAAAALLRASRPNTLTRLMRGGGTTGSPAQLQKEEAVV
;
A
#
# COMPACT_ATOMS: atom_id res chain seq x y z
N MET A 1 8.11 14.34 18.93
CA MET A 1 6.81 14.44 18.23
C MET A 1 6.65 13.15 17.46
N ALA A 2 5.50 12.48 17.51
CA ALA A 2 5.30 11.29 16.70
C ALA A 2 5.39 11.68 15.22
N LEU A 3 6.18 10.92 14.45
CA LEU A 3 6.35 11.14 13.02
C LEU A 3 4.99 10.96 12.33
N ASP A 4 4.53 11.97 11.61
CA ASP A 4 3.22 11.94 10.94
C ASP A 4 3.33 11.11 9.65
N LEU A 5 2.64 9.96 9.58
CA LEU A 5 2.59 9.14 8.36
C LEU A 5 2.10 9.93 7.13
N THR A 6 1.29 10.98 7.31
CA THR A 6 0.85 11.78 6.16
C THR A 6 2.00 12.52 5.47
N SER A 7 3.14 12.74 6.14
CA SER A 7 4.33 13.31 5.50
C SER A 7 4.91 12.36 4.47
N PHE A 8 5.03 11.06 4.78
CA PHE A 8 5.50 10.04 3.85
C PHE A 8 4.70 10.02 2.54
N PHE A 9 3.36 10.02 2.63
CA PHE A 9 2.51 9.97 1.44
C PHE A 9 2.51 11.25 0.60
N LYS A 10 2.89 12.39 1.19
CA LYS A 10 2.99 13.69 0.51
C LYS A 10 4.37 13.93 -0.07
N ASP A 11 5.39 13.24 0.45
CA ASP A 11 6.77 13.35 -0.01
C ASP A 11 6.95 12.50 -1.29
N PRO A 12 7.50 13.05 -2.38
CA PRO A 12 7.88 12.26 -3.55
C PRO A 12 9.11 11.37 -3.33
N ASP A 13 9.82 11.48 -2.21
CA ASP A 13 11.07 10.75 -1.99
C ASP A 13 10.89 9.24 -2.21
N TRP A 14 9.85 8.61 -1.67
CA TRP A 14 9.62 7.17 -1.85
C TRP A 14 9.54 6.69 -3.31
N PHE A 15 9.32 7.59 -4.28
CA PHE A 15 9.32 7.27 -5.70
C PHE A 15 10.69 6.74 -6.15
N HIS A 16 11.80 7.18 -5.53
CA HIS A 16 13.15 6.74 -5.90
C HIS A 16 13.40 5.25 -5.68
N ARG A 17 12.51 4.57 -4.92
CA ARG A 17 12.57 3.13 -4.67
C ARG A 17 12.06 2.30 -5.86
N PHE A 18 11.41 2.95 -6.84
CA PHE A 18 10.83 2.31 -8.01
C PHE A 18 11.50 2.81 -9.28
N ASP A 19 11.65 1.90 -10.26
CA ASP A 19 12.02 2.28 -11.62
C ASP A 19 10.92 3.16 -12.27
N GLU A 20 11.31 4.02 -13.21
CA GLU A 20 10.38 4.91 -13.91
C GLU A 20 9.25 4.16 -14.64
N HIS A 21 9.55 2.99 -15.22
CA HIS A 21 8.56 2.17 -15.92
C HIS A 21 7.57 1.56 -14.93
N VAL A 22 8.05 1.17 -13.76
CA VAL A 22 7.21 0.66 -12.67
C VAL A 22 6.26 1.75 -12.18
N LEU A 23 6.75 2.97 -11.96
CA LEU A 23 5.90 4.11 -11.58
C LEU A 23 4.87 4.44 -12.66
N ALA A 24 5.27 4.42 -13.94
CA ALA A 24 4.37 4.71 -15.05
C ALA A 24 3.23 3.67 -15.16
N GLN A 25 3.53 2.38 -14.97
CA GLN A 25 2.52 1.32 -14.93
C GLN A 25 1.67 1.39 -13.67
N GLY A 26 2.29 1.57 -12.51
CA GLY A 26 1.59 1.73 -11.23
C GLY A 26 0.59 2.90 -11.26
N LYS A 27 0.92 3.99 -11.96
CA LYS A 27 -0.02 5.11 -12.16
C LYS A 27 -1.29 4.67 -12.89
N LYS A 28 -1.20 3.82 -13.92
CA LYS A 28 -2.38 3.29 -14.64
C LYS A 28 -3.20 2.38 -13.72
N LEU A 29 -2.53 1.51 -12.98
CA LEU A 29 -3.13 0.53 -12.07
C LEU A 29 -3.74 1.16 -10.80
N SER A 30 -3.30 2.35 -10.40
CA SER A 30 -3.84 3.07 -9.22
C SER A 30 -5.32 3.49 -9.35
N SER A 31 -5.92 3.30 -10.53
CA SER A 31 -7.34 3.50 -10.79
C SER A 31 -8.22 2.54 -9.97
N PRO A 32 -9.40 2.95 -9.49
CA PRO A 32 -10.34 2.05 -8.79
C PRO A 32 -10.78 0.83 -9.62
N ARG A 33 -10.57 0.86 -10.94
CA ARG A 33 -10.85 -0.25 -11.84
C ARG A 33 -9.94 -1.46 -11.57
N PHE A 34 -8.68 -1.21 -11.23
CA PHE A 34 -7.67 -2.25 -11.07
C PHE A 34 -7.30 -2.45 -9.61
N LEU A 35 -7.26 -1.36 -8.83
CA LEU A 35 -6.94 -1.39 -7.41
C LEU A 35 -8.20 -1.24 -6.55
N SER A 36 -8.49 -2.32 -5.81
CA SER A 36 -9.57 -2.44 -4.85
C SER A 36 -9.03 -2.89 -3.49
N ALA A 37 -9.91 -3.07 -2.50
CA ALA A 37 -9.54 -3.58 -1.17
C ALA A 37 -8.46 -2.77 -0.42
N LEU A 38 -8.17 -1.54 -0.85
CA LEU A 38 -7.11 -0.73 -0.27
C LEU A 38 -7.44 -0.36 1.19
N ASN A 39 -6.63 -0.84 2.13
CA ASN A 39 -6.79 -0.62 3.55
C ASN A 39 -5.46 -0.22 4.19
N LEU A 40 -5.53 0.58 5.25
CA LEU A 40 -4.36 0.98 6.04
C LEU A 40 -4.64 0.63 7.50
N GLU A 41 -3.85 -0.29 8.02
CA GLU A 41 -3.92 -0.75 9.40
C GLU A 41 -2.70 -0.23 10.18
N LYS A 42 -2.91 0.13 11.44
CA LYS A 42 -1.80 0.45 12.33
C LYS A 42 -1.28 -0.84 12.97
N VAL A 43 0.02 -1.10 12.83
CA VAL A 43 0.67 -2.31 13.36
C VAL A 43 1.91 -1.87 14.15
N ASP A 44 1.95 -2.19 15.44
CA ASP A 44 3.00 -1.73 16.37
C ASP A 44 3.26 -0.21 16.27
N ASP A 45 4.50 0.18 15.96
CA ASP A 45 4.95 1.56 15.75
C ASP A 45 4.82 2.03 14.28
N GLY A 46 4.31 1.16 13.40
CA GLY A 46 4.19 1.37 11.97
C GLY A 46 2.77 1.18 11.43
N TYR A 47 2.70 0.92 10.14
CA TYR A 47 1.46 0.70 9.40
C TYR A 47 1.62 -0.38 8.35
N LEU A 48 0.53 -1.09 8.09
CA LEU A 48 0.41 -2.05 7.01
C LEU A 48 -0.63 -1.52 6.01
N LEU A 49 -0.18 -1.20 4.80
CA LEU A 49 -1.05 -0.85 3.68
C LEU A 49 -1.28 -2.12 2.84
N THR A 50 -2.51 -2.60 2.78
CA THR A 50 -2.89 -3.75 1.96
C THR A 50 -3.79 -3.33 0.82
N GLY A 51 -3.81 -4.10 -0.26
CA GLY A 51 -4.74 -3.91 -1.37
C GLY A 51 -4.74 -5.10 -2.33
N SER A 52 -5.70 -5.11 -3.25
CA SER A 52 -5.76 -6.07 -4.34
C SER A 52 -5.76 -5.33 -5.67
N CYS A 53 -4.77 -5.61 -6.51
CA CYS A 53 -4.50 -4.90 -7.75
C CYS A 53 -4.38 -5.88 -8.92
N ASP A 54 -5.32 -5.83 -9.87
CA ASP A 54 -5.30 -6.67 -11.08
C ASP A 54 -5.10 -8.17 -10.75
N ASP A 55 -5.92 -8.69 -9.83
CA ASP A 55 -5.87 -10.06 -9.29
C ASP A 55 -4.61 -10.42 -8.48
N HIS A 56 -3.80 -9.43 -8.12
CA HIS A 56 -2.65 -9.60 -7.23
C HIS A 56 -2.82 -8.88 -5.90
N ASP A 57 -2.72 -9.63 -4.81
CA ASP A 57 -2.63 -9.06 -3.47
C ASP A 57 -1.28 -8.38 -3.27
N VAL A 58 -1.31 -7.21 -2.63
CA VAL A 58 -0.17 -6.37 -2.33
C VAL A 58 -0.20 -5.91 -0.88
N GLU A 59 0.97 -5.97 -0.24
CA GLU A 59 1.19 -5.52 1.12
C GLU A 59 2.40 -4.60 1.16
N ILE A 60 2.29 -3.51 1.91
CA ILE A 60 3.36 -2.55 2.11
C ILE A 60 3.47 -2.29 3.61
N ASN A 61 4.60 -2.70 4.16
CA ASN A 61 4.95 -2.45 5.55
C ASN A 61 5.64 -1.10 5.64
N LEU A 62 5.13 -0.20 6.47
CA LEU A 62 5.70 1.14 6.70
C LEU A 62 6.14 1.25 8.16
N TRP A 63 7.38 1.64 8.41
CA TRP A 63 7.89 1.83 9.76
C TRP A 63 8.72 3.13 9.87
N PRO A 64 8.76 3.76 11.05
CA PRO A 64 9.69 4.84 11.30
C PRO A 64 11.12 4.26 11.35
N GLU A 65 11.97 4.64 10.41
CA GLU A 65 13.40 4.29 10.47
C GLU A 65 14.16 5.19 11.46
N SER A 66 13.71 6.45 11.57
CA SER A 66 14.25 7.44 12.51
C SER A 66 13.18 8.44 12.91
N ASP A 67 13.51 9.36 13.82
CA ASP A 67 12.61 10.43 14.28
C ASP A 67 12.11 11.36 13.16
N SER A 68 12.70 11.30 11.96
CA SER A 68 12.34 12.15 10.82
C SER A 68 12.07 11.43 9.50
N ARG A 69 12.20 10.09 9.45
CA ARG A 69 12.09 9.34 8.18
C ARG A 69 11.25 8.08 8.34
N TRP A 70 10.30 7.90 7.43
CA TRP A 70 9.60 6.65 7.20
C TRP A 70 10.36 5.82 6.17
N GLU A 71 10.42 4.52 6.39
CA GLU A 71 10.89 3.53 5.42
C GLU A 71 9.77 2.53 5.14
N PHE A 72 9.88 1.81 4.02
CA PHE A 72 8.92 0.78 3.68
C PHE A 72 9.55 -0.38 2.92
N ASP A 73 8.86 -1.52 2.99
CA ASP A 73 9.08 -2.66 2.12
C ASP A 73 7.74 -3.13 1.56
N SER A 74 7.78 -3.79 0.40
CA SER A 74 6.58 -4.22 -0.29
C SER A 74 6.67 -5.67 -0.72
N SER A 75 5.57 -6.40 -0.56
CA SER A 75 5.37 -7.74 -1.07
C SER A 75 4.12 -7.78 -1.94
N CYS A 76 4.12 -8.67 -2.92
CA CYS A 76 3.04 -8.82 -3.88
C CYS A 76 3.06 -10.24 -4.43
N THR A 77 1.88 -10.76 -4.72
CA THR A 77 1.69 -12.09 -5.30
C THR A 77 2.03 -12.20 -6.79
N CYS A 78 2.45 -11.10 -7.44
CA CYS A 78 2.89 -11.12 -8.83
C CYS A 78 4.31 -11.68 -8.98
N GLU A 79 4.72 -11.93 -10.24
CA GLU A 79 6.04 -12.50 -10.56
C GLU A 79 7.24 -11.65 -10.08
N PHE A 80 7.05 -10.34 -9.92
CA PHE A 80 8.11 -9.44 -9.45
C PHE A 80 8.34 -9.51 -7.93
N GLY A 81 7.33 -9.93 -7.16
CA GLY A 81 7.41 -10.06 -5.71
C GLY A 81 7.41 -8.74 -4.93
N SER A 82 8.38 -7.85 -5.16
CA SER A 82 8.56 -6.59 -4.40
C SER A 82 8.81 -5.42 -5.32
N PHE A 83 8.51 -4.20 -4.88
CA PHE A 83 8.73 -2.95 -5.62
C PHE A 83 8.17 -3.02 -7.06
N CYS A 84 7.02 -3.67 -7.21
CA CYS A 84 6.37 -3.92 -8.49
C CYS A 84 5.34 -2.84 -8.85
N PRO A 85 4.75 -2.86 -10.06
CA PRO A 85 3.72 -1.91 -10.46
C PRO A 85 2.49 -1.89 -9.54
N HIS A 86 2.12 -3.02 -8.92
CA HIS A 86 1.00 -3.11 -7.98
C HIS A 86 1.30 -2.39 -6.65
N ALA A 87 2.52 -2.54 -6.12
CA ALA A 87 2.99 -1.80 -4.93
C ALA A 87 3.04 -0.30 -5.20
N ALA A 88 3.58 0.10 -6.36
CA ALA A 88 3.55 1.50 -6.78
C ALA A 88 2.10 2.01 -6.91
N ALA A 89 1.18 1.22 -7.47
CA ALA A 89 -0.23 1.59 -7.61
C ALA A 89 -0.90 1.83 -6.25
N ALA A 90 -0.65 0.97 -5.27
CA ALA A 90 -1.17 1.09 -3.91
C ALA A 90 -0.69 2.38 -3.23
N LEU A 91 0.62 2.67 -3.27
CA LEU A 91 1.19 3.91 -2.73
C LEU A 91 0.66 5.14 -3.45
N LEU A 92 0.66 5.15 -4.79
CA LEU A 92 0.14 6.27 -5.58
C LEU A 92 -1.33 6.57 -5.30
N ARG A 93 -2.13 5.52 -5.05
CA ARG A 93 -3.54 5.68 -4.69
C ARG A 93 -3.68 6.19 -3.26
N ALA A 94 -2.93 5.64 -2.32
CA ALA A 94 -2.91 6.07 -0.93
C ALA A 94 -2.51 7.55 -0.79
N SER A 95 -1.55 8.03 -1.59
CA SER A 95 -1.11 9.43 -1.63
C SER A 95 -2.15 10.45 -2.11
N ARG A 96 -3.30 10.02 -2.66
CA ARG A 96 -4.33 10.96 -3.10
C ARG A 96 -5.03 11.58 -1.87
N PRO A 97 -5.21 12.91 -1.77
CA PRO A 97 -5.68 13.57 -0.55
C PRO A 97 -6.95 12.97 0.06
N ASN A 98 -7.96 12.68 -0.76
CA ASN A 98 -9.22 12.08 -0.30
C ASN A 98 -9.06 10.61 0.12
N THR A 99 -8.16 9.87 -0.54
CA THR A 99 -7.89 8.47 -0.18
C THR A 99 -7.09 8.41 1.12
N LEU A 100 -6.02 9.20 1.24
CA LEU A 100 -5.22 9.32 2.46
C LEU A 100 -6.08 9.68 3.66
N THR A 101 -6.92 10.73 3.52
CA THR A 101 -7.81 11.17 4.61
C THR A 101 -8.76 10.05 5.05
N ARG A 102 -9.24 9.24 4.12
CA ARG A 102 -10.12 8.10 4.43
C ARG A 102 -9.35 6.97 5.12
N LEU A 103 -8.19 6.59 4.58
CA LEU A 103 -7.32 5.54 5.15
C LEU A 103 -6.88 5.90 6.58
N MET A 104 -6.45 7.14 6.83
CA MET A 104 -6.05 7.61 8.17
C MET A 104 -7.19 7.62 9.20
N ARG A 105 -8.45 7.54 8.77
CA ARG A 105 -9.63 7.41 9.64
C ARG A 105 -10.03 5.95 9.89
N GLY A 106 -9.25 4.99 9.39
CA GLY A 106 -9.59 3.55 9.39
C GLY A 106 -10.57 3.15 8.29
N GLY A 107 -10.79 4.00 7.28
CA GLY A 107 -11.70 3.72 6.17
C GLY A 107 -10.99 3.07 4.99
N GLY A 108 -10.96 1.74 4.97
CA GLY A 108 -10.57 0.97 3.78
C GLY A 108 -11.60 1.09 2.64
N THR A 109 -11.20 0.83 1.40
CA THR A 109 -12.18 0.47 0.36
C THR A 109 -12.52 -1.00 0.57
N THR A 110 -13.77 -1.34 0.85
CA THR A 110 -14.18 -2.74 0.97
C THR A 110 -13.86 -3.48 -0.34
N GLY A 111 -12.89 -4.39 -0.29
CA GLY A 111 -12.79 -5.46 -1.28
C GLY A 111 -13.92 -6.45 -1.05
N SER A 112 -14.38 -7.12 -2.10
CA SER A 112 -15.36 -8.20 -1.97
C SER A 112 -14.88 -9.23 -0.93
N PRO A 113 -15.77 -9.83 -0.11
CA PRO A 113 -15.44 -10.73 0.99
C PRO A 113 -14.84 -12.09 0.57
N ALA A 114 -14.25 -12.22 -0.62
CA ALA A 114 -13.84 -13.50 -1.20
C ALA A 114 -12.48 -14.03 -0.73
N GLN A 115 -11.72 -13.31 0.11
CA GLN A 115 -10.38 -13.74 0.54
C GLN A 115 -10.20 -13.85 2.06
N LEU A 116 -11.28 -14.09 2.81
CA LEU A 116 -11.21 -14.50 4.20
C LEU A 116 -11.50 -16.01 4.35
N GLN A 117 -10.92 -16.85 3.50
CA GLN A 117 -11.04 -18.32 3.58
C GLN A 117 -9.76 -18.98 3.06
N LYS A 118 -8.63 -18.79 3.76
CA LYS A 118 -7.53 -19.75 3.65
C LYS A 118 -6.64 -19.82 4.89
N GLU A 119 -7.24 -19.83 6.07
CA GLU A 119 -6.59 -20.25 7.31
C GLU A 119 -7.55 -21.13 8.12
N GLU A 120 -7.96 -22.26 7.55
CA GLU A 120 -8.54 -23.38 8.29
C GLU A 120 -8.26 -24.66 7.50
N ALA A 121 -7.04 -25.19 7.64
CA ALA A 121 -6.69 -26.56 7.31
C ALA A 121 -5.48 -27.00 8.13
N VAL A 122 -5.64 -26.99 9.45
CA VAL A 122 -4.89 -27.88 10.34
C VAL A 122 -5.92 -28.84 10.94
N VAL A 123 -6.07 -30.02 10.33
CA VAL A 123 -6.29 -31.31 11.00
C VAL A 123 -5.64 -32.39 10.16
#